data_AF-A0A3D1AS68-F1
#
_entry.id   AF-A0A3D1AS68-F1
#
_cell.length_a   1.000
_cell.length_b   1.000
_cell.length_c   1.000
_cell.angle_alpha   90.00
_cell.angle_beta   90.00
_cell.angle_gamma   90.00
#
_symmetry.space_group_name_H-M   'P 1'
#
loop_
_entity.id
_entity.type
_entity.pdbx_description
1 polymer ?
#
loop_
_entity_poly.entity_id
_entity_poly.type
_entity_poly.pdbx_seq_one_letter_code
_entity_poly.pdbx_strand_id
1 'polypeptide(L)'
;MNGQYPEATVPNERAAEFLKIWYEFFAQTRHWELSPFFDVDGGRALTLEDVEYIVYVEHPGPVELRLDQKRKYDIRWLNPVTGESVEFKPDKAETIQGTPPDSAHDWVLYVSRESHKASMAKSYYFESRAADVQEIEADPAKLPFTLELPAASD
;
A
#
# COMPACT_ATOMS: atom_id res chain seq x y z
N MET A 1 -9.14 1.30 17.68
CA MET A 1 -9.75 1.45 16.35
C MET A 1 -10.40 0.11 16.03
N ASN A 2 -11.73 0.03 16.01
CA ASN A 2 -12.44 -1.24 15.80
C ASN A 2 -12.37 -1.55 14.30
N GLY A 3 -11.89 -2.74 13.92
CA GLY A 3 -11.66 -3.18 12.53
C GLY A 3 -12.94 -3.31 11.69
N GLN A 4 -13.72 -2.24 11.62
CA GLN A 4 -14.84 -2.08 10.73
C GLN A 4 -14.29 -1.91 9.32
N TYR A 5 -14.67 -2.83 8.44
CA TYR A 5 -14.43 -2.69 7.01
C TYR A 5 -15.23 -1.48 6.48
N PRO A 6 -14.68 -0.73 5.51
CA PRO A 6 -15.38 0.43 4.97
C PRO A 6 -16.68 0.03 4.29
N GLU A 7 -17.79 0.68 4.67
CA GLU A 7 -19.09 0.51 4.05
C GLU A 7 -19.34 1.63 3.04
N ALA A 8 -19.23 1.32 1.74
CA ALA A 8 -19.72 2.20 0.68
C ALA A 8 -21.07 1.68 0.16
N THR A 9 -22.15 2.45 0.35
CA THR A 9 -23.45 2.13 -0.25
C THR A 9 -23.46 2.55 -1.72
N VAL A 10 -22.98 1.68 -2.60
CA VAL A 10 -22.92 1.93 -4.05
C VAL A 10 -24.09 1.21 -4.74
N PRO A 11 -24.82 1.85 -5.67
CA PRO A 11 -25.81 1.17 -6.51
C PRO A 11 -25.18 -0.03 -7.24
N ASN A 12 -25.90 -1.15 -7.34
CA ASN A 12 -25.34 -2.45 -7.75
C ASN A 12 -24.55 -2.41 -9.08
N GLU A 13 -25.02 -1.66 -10.08
CA GLU A 13 -24.33 -1.54 -11.38
C GLU A 13 -22.98 -0.81 -11.26
N ARG A 14 -22.93 0.31 -10.52
CA ARG A 14 -21.66 1.01 -10.24
C ARG A 14 -20.74 0.16 -9.37
N ALA A 15 -21.29 -0.54 -8.38
CA ALA A 15 -20.52 -1.43 -7.51
C ALA A 15 -19.80 -2.53 -8.32
N ALA A 16 -20.45 -3.07 -9.35
CA ALA A 16 -19.83 -4.03 -10.25
C ALA A 16 -18.66 -3.45 -11.06
N GLU A 17 -18.77 -2.18 -11.52
CA GLU A 17 -17.67 -1.49 -12.20
C GLU A 17 -16.46 -1.28 -11.29
N PHE A 18 -16.68 -0.81 -10.05
CA PHE A 18 -15.61 -0.67 -9.05
C PHE A 18 -14.93 -2.01 -8.76
N LEU A 19 -15.71 -3.08 -8.54
CA LEU A 19 -15.17 -4.42 -8.28
C LEU A 19 -14.39 -4.98 -9.47
N LYS A 20 -14.81 -4.65 -10.70
CA LYS A 20 -14.08 -5.03 -11.91
C LYS A 20 -12.70 -4.37 -11.96
N ILE A 21 -12.59 -3.08 -11.60
CA ILE A 21 -11.30 -2.37 -11.54
C ILE A 21 -10.37 -3.06 -10.54
N TRP A 22 -10.86 -3.36 -9.33
CA TRP A 22 -10.07 -4.07 -8.33
C TRP A 22 -9.68 -5.48 -8.77
N TYR A 23 -10.60 -6.21 -9.41
CA TYR A 23 -10.31 -7.52 -9.96
C TYR A 23 -9.20 -7.46 -11.02
N GLU A 24 -9.30 -6.54 -11.98
CA GLU A 24 -8.30 -6.37 -13.04
C GLU A 24 -6.95 -5.92 -12.48
N PHE A 25 -6.95 -5.06 -11.47
CA PHE A 25 -5.74 -4.65 -10.77
C PHE A 25 -5.06 -5.83 -10.07
N PHE A 26 -5.77 -6.53 -9.18
CA PHE A 26 -5.18 -7.65 -8.42
C PHE A 26 -4.85 -8.87 -9.29
N ALA A 27 -5.51 -9.03 -10.45
CA ALA A 27 -5.14 -10.05 -11.43
C ALA A 27 -3.73 -9.85 -12.02
N GLN A 28 -3.20 -8.62 -11.98
CA GLN A 28 -1.83 -8.29 -12.43
C GLN A 28 -0.78 -8.42 -11.32
N THR A 29 -1.21 -8.73 -10.10
CA THR A 29 -0.38 -8.91 -8.90
C THR A 29 -0.29 -10.39 -8.55
N ARG A 30 0.68 -10.76 -7.72
CA ARG A 30 0.71 -12.11 -7.12
C ARG A 30 -0.06 -12.09 -5.80
N HIS A 31 -1.34 -11.73 -5.84
CA HIS A 31 -2.16 -11.39 -4.65
C HIS A 31 -2.20 -12.46 -3.55
N TRP A 32 -1.97 -13.74 -3.89
CA TRP A 32 -1.86 -14.83 -2.91
C TRP A 32 -0.57 -14.82 -2.09
N GLU A 33 0.46 -14.12 -2.57
CA GLU A 33 1.78 -13.98 -1.94
C GLU A 33 1.96 -12.62 -1.26
N LEU A 34 0.95 -11.75 -1.32
CA LEU A 34 1.00 -10.45 -0.65
C LEU A 34 0.85 -10.61 0.87
N SER A 35 1.64 -9.86 1.62
CA SER A 35 1.54 -9.70 3.06
C SER A 35 1.27 -8.23 3.44
N PRO A 36 0.72 -7.96 4.63
CA PRO A 36 0.67 -6.60 5.16
C PRO A 36 2.06 -5.96 5.20
N PHE A 37 2.13 -4.67 4.90
CA PHE A 37 3.34 -3.86 4.99
C PHE A 37 3.09 -2.64 5.86
N PHE A 38 3.98 -2.39 6.82
CA PHE A 38 3.73 -1.40 7.88
C PHE A 38 4.66 -0.19 7.84
N ASP A 39 5.77 -0.24 7.11
CA ASP A 39 6.71 0.88 6.97
C ASP A 39 6.22 1.88 5.91
N VAL A 40 4.99 2.37 6.10
CA VAL A 40 4.32 3.33 5.23
C VAL A 40 3.62 4.40 6.06
N ASP A 41 3.80 5.66 5.68
CA ASP A 41 3.04 6.79 6.19
C ASP A 41 2.04 7.28 5.14
N GLY A 42 0.84 7.68 5.58
CA GLY A 42 -0.18 8.24 4.70
C GLY A 42 -1.06 7.22 3.96
N GLY A 43 -0.97 5.93 4.28
CA GLY A 43 -1.80 4.90 3.66
C GLY A 43 -1.72 3.53 4.35
N ARG A 44 -2.41 2.54 3.78
CA ARG A 44 -2.32 1.13 4.20
C ARG A 44 -1.65 0.34 3.08
N ALA A 45 -0.67 -0.49 3.41
CA ALA A 45 0.12 -1.16 2.38
C ALA A 45 0.07 -2.70 2.45
N LEU A 46 0.18 -3.29 1.26
CA LEU A 46 0.51 -4.70 1.04
C LEU A 46 1.83 -4.78 0.29
N THR A 47 2.61 -5.84 0.52
CA THR A 47 3.86 -6.08 -0.17
C THR A 47 3.99 -7.52 -0.64
N LEU A 48 4.65 -7.71 -1.78
CA LEU A 48 5.47 -8.88 -2.04
C LEU A 48 6.90 -8.40 -1.86
N GLU A 49 7.53 -8.85 -0.77
CA GLU A 49 8.85 -8.42 -0.31
C GLU A 49 9.86 -8.26 -1.47
N ASP A 50 10.53 -7.12 -1.52
CA ASP A 50 11.48 -6.75 -2.57
C ASP A 50 10.94 -6.69 -4.00
N VAL A 51 9.63 -6.90 -4.26
CA VAL A 51 9.07 -7.02 -5.62
C VAL A 51 7.95 -6.02 -5.90
N GLU A 52 6.96 -5.93 -5.03
CA GLU A 52 5.70 -5.20 -5.27
C GLU A 52 5.20 -4.59 -3.98
N TYR A 53 4.72 -3.35 -4.04
CA TYR A 53 4.13 -2.63 -2.93
C TYR A 53 2.87 -1.94 -3.45
N ILE A 54 1.77 -2.13 -2.73
CA ILE A 54 0.45 -1.59 -3.04
C ILE A 54 0.03 -0.76 -1.85
N VAL A 55 -0.02 0.56 -1.99
CA VAL A 55 -0.44 1.46 -0.92
C VAL A 55 -1.80 2.05 -1.26
N TYR A 56 -2.82 1.75 -0.45
CA TYR A 56 -4.13 2.35 -0.53
C TYR A 56 -4.18 3.64 0.30
N VAL A 57 -4.57 4.73 -0.35
CA VAL A 57 -4.64 6.09 0.19
C VAL A 57 -6.11 6.52 0.21
N GLU A 58 -6.77 6.27 1.34
CA GLU A 58 -8.19 6.57 1.55
C GLU A 58 -8.46 8.09 1.57
N HIS A 59 -7.54 8.85 2.16
CA HIS A 59 -7.60 10.30 2.25
C HIS A 59 -6.40 10.89 1.50
N PRO A 60 -6.61 11.57 0.37
CA PRO A 60 -5.51 12.08 -0.43
C PRO A 60 -4.57 12.97 0.36
N GLY A 61 -3.31 12.58 0.39
CA GLY A 61 -2.26 13.29 1.11
C GLY A 61 -0.89 12.72 0.75
N PRO A 62 0.20 13.35 1.25
CA PRO A 62 1.53 12.83 1.05
C PRO A 62 1.68 11.41 1.60
N VAL A 63 2.33 10.55 0.83
CA VAL A 63 2.68 9.18 1.21
C VAL A 63 4.19 9.05 1.24
N GLU A 64 4.69 8.38 2.27
CA GLU A 64 6.08 7.95 2.35
C GLU A 64 6.13 6.43 2.53
N LEU A 65 6.72 5.74 1.56
CA LEU A 65 6.95 4.30 1.60
C LEU A 65 8.45 4.07 1.83
N ARG A 66 8.80 3.45 2.96
CA ARG A 66 10.18 3.05 3.27
C ARG A 66 10.36 1.60 2.84
N LEU A 67 11.44 1.31 2.12
CA LEU A 67 11.72 0.01 1.52
C LEU A 67 12.93 -0.61 2.19
N ASP A 68 12.93 -1.93 2.34
CA ASP A 68 14.05 -2.65 2.96
C ASP A 68 15.35 -2.56 2.16
N GLN A 69 15.25 -2.39 0.84
CA GLN A 69 16.40 -2.40 -0.05
C GLN A 69 16.29 -1.40 -1.21
N LYS A 70 17.44 -0.84 -1.58
CA LYS A 70 17.58 0.02 -2.77
C LYS A 70 17.45 -0.76 -4.07
N ARG A 71 16.26 -0.77 -4.66
CA ARG A 71 15.99 -1.35 -5.98
C ARG A 71 15.38 -0.32 -6.93
N LYS A 72 15.37 -0.65 -8.22
CA LYS A 72 14.72 0.17 -9.25
C LYS A 72 13.27 -0.27 -9.36
N TYR A 73 12.33 0.65 -9.19
CA TYR A 73 10.90 0.39 -9.23
C TYR A 73 10.22 1.19 -10.33
N ASP A 74 9.22 0.59 -10.95
CA ASP A 74 8.20 1.24 -11.75
C ASP A 74 7.13 1.77 -10.78
N ILE A 75 6.73 3.03 -10.94
CA ILE A 75 5.86 3.74 -9.99
C ILE A 75 4.66 4.28 -10.76
N ARG A 76 3.45 4.01 -10.27
CA ARG A 76 2.22 4.59 -10.82
C ARG A 76 1.19 4.85 -9.75
N TRP A 77 0.37 5.87 -9.97
CA TRP A 77 -0.88 6.06 -9.25
C TRP A 77 -2.02 5.42 -10.04
N LEU A 78 -2.95 4.78 -9.35
CA LEU A 78 -4.18 4.23 -9.91
C LEU A 78 -5.37 4.91 -9.25
N ASN A 79 -6.29 5.37 -10.08
CA ASN A 79 -7.60 5.82 -9.68
C ASN A 79 -8.51 4.59 -9.50
N PRO A 80 -8.92 4.22 -8.27
CA PRO A 80 -9.76 3.05 -8.03
C PRO A 80 -11.21 3.26 -8.50
N VAL A 81 -11.61 4.49 -8.81
CA VAL A 81 -12.94 4.85 -9.32
C VAL A 81 -13.05 4.65 -10.82
N THR A 82 -12.03 5.05 -11.57
CA THR A 82 -12.05 5.03 -13.05
C THR A 82 -11.18 3.93 -13.64
N GLY A 83 -10.22 3.39 -12.88
CA GLY A 83 -9.19 2.48 -13.36
C GLY A 83 -8.05 3.18 -14.09
N GLU A 84 -8.07 4.51 -14.21
CA GLU A 84 -7.00 5.27 -14.87
C GLU A 84 -5.71 5.23 -14.07
N SER A 85 -4.58 5.11 -14.77
CA SER A 85 -3.24 5.13 -14.17
C SER A 85 -2.42 6.32 -14.64
N VAL A 86 -1.65 6.89 -13.70
CA VAL A 86 -0.66 7.94 -13.96
C VAL A 86 0.71 7.39 -13.63
N GLU A 87 1.52 7.15 -14.65
CA GLU A 87 2.88 6.62 -14.50
C GLU A 87 3.87 7.73 -14.15
N PHE A 88 4.85 7.38 -13.31
CA PHE A 88 5.96 8.22 -12.94
C PHE A 88 7.27 7.60 -13.43
N LYS A 89 8.31 8.43 -13.51
CA LYS A 89 9.63 7.93 -13.94
C LYS A 89 10.11 6.86 -12.95
N PRO A 90 10.58 5.70 -13.44
CA PRO A 90 11.15 4.69 -12.58
C PRO A 90 12.31 5.25 -11.77
N ASP A 91 12.35 4.91 -10.48
CA ASP A 91 13.36 5.42 -9.56
C ASP A 91 14.09 4.30 -8.81
N LYS A 92 15.35 4.53 -8.47
CA LYS A 92 16.17 3.63 -7.66
C LYS A 92 16.32 4.21 -6.25
N ALA A 93 15.39 3.85 -5.36
CA ALA A 93 15.29 4.45 -4.03
C ALA A 93 15.13 3.40 -2.92
N GLU A 94 15.43 3.82 -1.69
CA GLU A 94 15.08 3.14 -0.42
C GLU A 94 13.85 3.78 0.23
N THR A 95 13.45 4.96 -0.24
CA THR A 95 12.26 5.67 0.19
C THR A 95 11.56 6.22 -1.04
N ILE A 96 10.27 5.96 -1.17
CA ILE A 96 9.43 6.51 -2.24
C ILE A 96 8.47 7.50 -1.59
N GLN A 97 8.57 8.75 -2.00
CA GLN A 97 7.64 9.80 -1.63
C GLN A 97 6.72 10.09 -2.82
N GLY A 98 5.43 10.20 -2.54
CA GLY A 98 4.43 10.48 -3.56
C GLY A 98 3.31 11.36 -3.02
N THR A 99 2.70 12.13 -3.91
CA THR A 99 1.43 12.80 -3.64
C THR A 99 0.44 12.35 -4.72
N PRO A 100 -0.80 12.00 -4.35
CA PRO A 100 -1.83 11.66 -5.31
C PRO A 100 -2.02 12.77 -6.36
N PRO A 101 -2.41 12.44 -7.60
CA PRO A 101 -2.62 13.42 -8.66
C PRO A 101 -3.67 14.50 -8.34
N ASP A 102 -4.70 14.15 -7.56
CA ASP A 102 -5.69 15.08 -7.03
C ASP A 102 -6.17 14.67 -5.64
N SER A 103 -7.06 15.49 -5.06
CA SER A 103 -7.64 15.27 -3.73
C SER A 103 -9.13 14.91 -3.75
N ALA A 104 -9.69 14.54 -4.90
CA ALA A 104 -11.13 14.39 -5.06
C ALA A 104 -11.66 13.04 -4.57
N HIS A 105 -10.84 12.00 -4.62
CA HIS A 105 -11.17 10.63 -4.29
C HIS A 105 -9.94 9.88 -3.78
N ASP A 106 -10.13 8.66 -3.33
CA ASP A 106 -9.06 7.76 -2.91
C ASP A 106 -8.12 7.39 -4.07
N TRP A 107 -6.91 6.94 -3.73
CA TRP A 107 -5.88 6.59 -4.70
C TRP A 107 -5.12 5.33 -4.28
N VAL A 108 -4.56 4.62 -5.26
CA VAL A 108 -3.63 3.51 -5.01
C VAL A 108 -2.27 3.88 -5.58
N LEU A 109 -1.25 3.97 -4.72
CA LEU A 109 0.14 4.02 -5.16
C LEU A 109 0.62 2.60 -5.39
N TYR A 110 1.05 2.31 -6.60
CA TYR A 110 1.58 1.03 -7.01
C TYR A 110 3.04 1.15 -7.38
N VAL A 111 3.88 0.40 -6.66
CA VAL A 111 5.33 0.38 -6.83
C VAL A 111 5.72 -1.06 -7.10
N SER A 112 6.29 -1.36 -8.26
CA SER A 112 6.62 -2.73 -8.62
C SER A 112 7.94 -2.85 -9.39
N ARG A 113 8.53 -4.04 -9.35
CA ARG A 113 9.66 -4.42 -10.21
C ARG A 113 9.12 -5.31 -11.33
N GLU A 114 8.50 -4.72 -12.35
CA GLU A 114 7.81 -5.48 -13.40
C GLU A 114 8.71 -6.53 -14.07
N SER A 115 9.98 -6.18 -14.31
CA SER A 115 10.97 -7.12 -14.88
C SER A 115 11.24 -8.32 -13.96
N HIS A 116 11.30 -8.10 -12.64
CA HIS A 116 11.55 -9.17 -11.68
C HIS A 116 10.30 -10.03 -11.49
N LYS A 117 9.13 -9.39 -11.35
CA LYS A 117 7.82 -10.05 -11.27
C LYS A 117 7.58 -10.96 -12.48
N ALA A 118 7.89 -10.51 -13.69
CA ALA A 118 7.80 -11.32 -14.91
C ALA A 118 8.72 -12.56 -14.88
N SER A 119 9.89 -12.46 -14.26
CA SER A 119 10.78 -13.61 -14.07
C SER A 119 10.22 -14.61 -13.07
N MET A 120 9.52 -14.16 -12.04
CA MET A 120 8.92 -15.03 -11.02
C MET A 120 7.82 -15.93 -11.58
N ALA A 121 7.15 -15.54 -12.66
CA ALA A 121 6.16 -16.40 -13.34
C ALA A 121 6.75 -17.74 -13.85
N LYS A 122 8.09 -17.87 -13.88
CA LYS A 122 8.82 -19.09 -14.26
C LYS A 122 9.16 -20.00 -13.08
N SER A 123 8.83 -19.61 -11.85
CA SER A 123 9.20 -20.30 -10.62
C SER A 123 8.10 -20.16 -9.57
N TYR A 124 7.62 -21.27 -9.01
CA TYR A 124 6.68 -21.24 -7.88
C TYR A 124 7.46 -21.31 -6.56
N TYR A 125 7.05 -20.51 -5.57
CA TYR A 125 7.58 -20.56 -4.22
C TYR A 125 6.40 -20.70 -3.26
N PHE A 126 6.23 -21.88 -2.68
CA PHE A 126 5.21 -22.15 -1.67
C PHE A 126 5.92 -22.39 -0.35
N GLU A 127 5.95 -21.38 0.51
CA GLU A 127 6.35 -21.54 1.91
C GLU A 127 5.23 -21.05 2.81
N SER A 128 4.91 -21.84 3.83
CA SER A 128 4.08 -21.37 4.94
C SER A 128 4.88 -20.34 5.72
N ARG A 129 4.52 -19.07 5.61
CA ARG A 129 5.06 -18.00 6.46
C ARG A 129 4.11 -17.79 7.65
N ALA A 130 4.66 -17.50 8.83
CA ALA A 130 3.84 -16.99 9.91
C ALA A 130 3.28 -15.63 9.49
N ALA A 131 2.01 -15.35 9.80
CA ALA A 131 1.46 -14.04 9.53
C ALA A 131 2.13 -13.02 10.46
N ASP A 132 2.76 -12.00 9.90
CA ASP A 132 3.33 -10.91 10.68
C ASP A 132 2.19 -10.20 11.42
N VAL A 133 2.22 -10.27 12.75
CA VAL A 133 1.30 -9.52 13.59
C VAL A 133 1.91 -8.14 13.78
N GLN A 134 1.10 -7.09 13.56
CA GLN A 134 1.55 -5.74 13.85
C GLN A 134 1.87 -5.63 15.35
N GLU A 135 3.15 -5.55 15.68
CA GLU A 135 3.58 -5.23 17.04
C GLU A 135 3.31 -3.76 17.31
N ILE A 136 2.91 -3.45 18.55
CA ILE A 136 2.69 -2.06 18.96
C ILE A 136 4.07 -1.39 19.00
N GLU A 137 4.28 -0.40 18.13
CA GLU A 137 5.50 0.41 18.13
C GLU A 137 5.67 1.06 19.51
N ALA A 138 6.72 0.64 20.21
CA ALA A 138 7.02 1.08 21.57
C ALA A 138 8.16 2.10 21.61
N ASP A 139 8.87 2.31 20.49
CA ASP A 139 9.93 3.31 20.40
C ASP A 139 9.32 4.73 20.39
N PRO A 140 9.54 5.54 21.45
CA PRO A 140 9.01 6.89 21.52
C PRO A 140 9.53 7.81 20.41
N ALA A 141 10.70 7.51 19.82
CA ALA A 141 11.29 8.31 18.76
C ALA A 141 10.56 8.16 17.41
N LYS A 142 9.77 7.09 17.25
CA LYS A 142 9.01 6.80 16.01
C LYS A 142 7.53 7.14 16.12
N LEU A 143 7.06 7.58 17.29
CA LEU A 143 5.67 7.95 17.48
C LEU A 143 5.37 9.30 16.78
N PRO A 144 4.29 9.40 15.98
CA PRO A 144 3.91 10.65 15.32
C PRO A 144 3.23 11.66 16.26
N PHE A 145 3.24 11.42 17.57
CA PHE A 145 2.60 12.26 18.58
C PHE A 145 3.43 12.32 19.88
N THR A 146 3.28 13.39 20.64
CA THR A 146 3.93 13.57 21.95
C THR A 146 3.08 12.93 23.05
N LEU A 147 3.69 12.10 23.89
CA LEU A 147 3.06 11.53 25.08
C LEU A 147 3.20 12.51 26.25
N GLU A 148 2.11 13.17 26.65
CA GLU A 148 2.05 13.91 27.91
C GLU A 148 1.61 12.97 29.04
N LEU A 149 2.49 12.75 30.02
CA LEU A 149 2.13 12.01 31.22
C LEU A 149 1.30 12.91 32.14
N PRO A 150 0.23 12.38 32.79
CA PRO A 150 -0.52 13.15 33.77
C PRO A 150 0.41 13.60 34.90
N ALA A 151 0.26 14.86 35.34
CA ALA A 151 0.98 15.36 36.49
C ALA A 151 0.68 14.46 37.70
N ALA A 152 1.73 13.91 38.32
CA ALA A 152 1.57 13.13 39.55
C ALA A 152 0.92 14.04 40.60
N SER A 153 -0.30 13.72 41.00
CA SER A 153 -0.91 14.31 42.19
C SER A 153 -0.29 13.65 43.41
N ASP A 154 0.47 14.42 44.18
CA ASP A 154 0.89 14.10 45.56
C ASP A 154 -0.31 13.86 46.49
#